data_AF-A0A537H5B4-F1
#
_entry.id   AF-A0A537H5B4-F1
#
_cell.length_a   1.000
_cell.length_b   1.000
_cell.length_c   1.000
_cell.angle_alpha   90.00
_cell.angle_beta   90.00
_cell.angle_gamma   90.00
#
_symmetry.space_group_name_H-M   'P 1'
#
loop_
_entity.id
_entity.type
_entity.pdbx_description
1 polymer ?
#
loop_
_entity_poly.entity_id
_entity_poly.type
_entity_poly.pdbx_seq_one_letter_code
_entity_poly.pdbx_strand_id
1 'polypeptide(L)'
;MGVFFRDCEESAADGNRFLVTTHLPSNENLIQAANQPIRSAMNAQMSSYFSRQTAVPEIGQAGLESLQSAKVAVVGAGGVGSAAAYFLASQGIGFLKLIDQDVVEETNLHRLVGVDYQDLHLPKAEALSRRLRSHHQWTRTEAITETLRTENATELLGGVDLIVDGTDNFQARYALNR
;
A
#
# COMPACT_ATOMS: atom_id res chain seq x y z
N MET A 1 19.71 2.19 -4.68
CA MET A 1 18.63 1.40 -4.06
C MET A 1 18.77 1.61 -2.57
N GLY A 2 17.92 2.44 -1.98
CA GLY A 2 17.93 2.74 -0.55
C GLY A 2 16.56 2.41 0.01
N VAL A 3 16.52 1.68 1.12
CA VAL A 3 15.31 1.43 1.91
C VAL A 3 15.50 2.29 3.17
N PHE A 4 14.64 3.29 3.35
CA PHE A 4 14.73 4.20 4.49
C PHE A 4 13.70 3.80 5.53
N PHE A 5 14.16 3.48 6.74
CA PHE A 5 13.32 3.25 7.90
C PHE A 5 13.20 4.57 8.67
N ARG A 6 11.99 4.91 9.12
CA ARG A 6 11.76 6.08 9.96
C ARG A 6 11.54 5.59 11.40
N ASP A 7 12.40 6.00 12.31
CA ASP A 7 12.21 5.74 13.75
C ASP A 7 11.01 6.55 14.26
N CYS A 8 10.09 5.87 14.95
CA CYS A 8 8.89 6.44 15.57
C CYS A 8 8.97 6.20 17.09
N GLU A 9 9.23 7.24 17.87
CA GLU A 9 9.09 7.23 19.33
C GLU A 9 7.69 7.72 19.77
N GLU A 10 7.23 7.18 20.89
CA GLU A 10 5.89 7.23 21.49
C GLU A 10 5.36 8.62 21.84
N SER A 11 4.03 8.79 21.78
CA SER A 11 3.30 9.51 22.83
C SER A 11 1.83 9.08 22.88
N ALA A 12 1.46 8.46 24.01
CA ALA A 12 0.10 8.28 24.45
C ALA A 12 -0.36 9.54 25.23
N ALA A 13 -1.59 10.01 24.99
CA ALA A 13 -2.60 10.33 26.02
C ALA A 13 -3.74 11.23 25.50
N ASP A 14 -4.95 10.79 25.86
CA ASP A 14 -6.14 11.57 26.23
C ASP A 14 -6.98 12.37 25.20
N GLY A 15 -8.30 12.13 25.28
CA GLY A 15 -9.18 13.25 25.66
C GLY A 15 -10.10 13.88 24.61
N ASN A 16 -11.02 13.10 24.04
CA ASN A 16 -12.46 13.41 23.97
C ASN A 16 -12.99 14.70 23.27
N ARG A 17 -13.78 14.48 22.20
CA ARG A 17 -15.10 15.06 21.83
C ARG A 17 -15.18 15.81 20.48
N PHE A 18 -15.99 15.26 19.58
CA PHE A 18 -17.23 15.91 19.12
C PHE A 18 -18.32 14.85 18.91
N LEU A 19 -19.53 15.21 19.35
CA LEU A 19 -20.70 14.37 19.56
C LEU A 19 -21.71 14.65 18.44
N VAL A 20 -22.21 13.63 17.75
CA VAL A 20 -23.44 13.73 16.93
C VAL A 20 -24.45 12.76 17.51
N THR A 21 -25.46 13.30 18.18
CA THR A 21 -26.59 12.54 18.71
C THR A 21 -27.58 12.26 17.59
N THR A 22 -28.02 11.02 17.44
CA THR A 22 -29.42 10.69 17.18
C THR A 22 -29.74 9.41 17.95
N HIS A 23 -30.76 9.44 18.80
CA HIS A 23 -31.20 8.27 19.57
C HIS A 23 -31.87 7.27 18.63
N LEU A 24 -31.11 6.24 18.25
CA LEU A 24 -31.55 4.93 17.79
C LEU A 24 -30.73 3.91 18.59
N PRO A 25 -31.27 2.74 18.99
CA PRO A 25 -30.48 1.73 19.69
C PRO A 25 -29.24 1.41 18.85
N SER A 26 -28.05 1.62 19.42
CA SER A 26 -26.78 1.64 18.69
C SER A 26 -26.51 0.29 18.03
N ASN A 27 -26.61 0.29 16.70
CA ASN A 27 -26.51 -0.86 15.81
C ASN A 27 -25.06 -1.42 15.66
N GLU A 28 -24.07 -0.88 16.38
CA GLU A 28 -22.65 -1.22 16.22
C GLU A 28 -22.36 -2.70 16.56
N ASN A 29 -22.98 -3.22 17.63
CA ASN A 29 -22.83 -4.63 18.01
C ASN A 29 -23.46 -5.59 16.99
N LEU A 30 -24.55 -5.18 16.34
CA LEU A 30 -25.23 -5.97 15.31
C LEU A 30 -24.43 -5.97 13.99
N ILE A 31 -23.83 -4.83 13.61
CA ILE A 31 -22.95 -4.72 12.44
C ILE A 31 -21.63 -5.47 12.66
N GLN A 32 -21.08 -5.45 13.88
CA GLN A 32 -19.88 -6.25 14.21
C GLN A 32 -20.17 -7.75 14.18
N ALA A 33 -21.27 -8.21 14.79
CA ALA A 33 -21.65 -9.61 14.77
C ALA A 33 -21.92 -10.14 13.35
N ALA A 34 -22.58 -9.34 12.49
CA ALA A 34 -22.84 -9.71 11.10
C ALA A 34 -21.56 -9.79 10.22
N ASN A 35 -20.50 -9.06 10.58
CA ASN A 35 -19.23 -9.06 9.84
C ASN A 35 -18.21 -10.09 10.33
N GLN A 36 -18.41 -10.68 11.52
CA GLN A 36 -17.52 -11.73 12.04
C GLN A 36 -17.38 -12.95 11.11
N PRO A 37 -18.45 -13.50 10.51
CA PRO A 37 -18.34 -14.64 9.60
C PRO A 37 -17.50 -14.31 8.37
N ILE A 38 -17.74 -13.14 7.76
CA ILE A 38 -17.01 -12.68 6.56
C ILE A 38 -15.53 -12.49 6.87
N ARG A 39 -15.20 -11.83 7.99
CA ARG A 39 -13.81 -11.66 8.45
C ARG A 39 -13.14 -13.00 8.73
N SER A 40 -13.84 -13.93 9.39
CA SER A 40 -13.29 -15.25 9.69
C SER A 40 -13.00 -16.07 8.42
N ALA A 41 -13.89 -16.02 7.42
CA ALA A 41 -13.70 -16.67 6.13
C ALA A 41 -12.56 -16.03 5.32
N MET A 42 -12.49 -14.70 5.27
CA MET A 42 -11.37 -13.98 4.63
C MET A 42 -10.04 -14.34 5.29
N ASN A 43 -9.99 -14.40 6.62
CA ASN A 43 -8.79 -14.80 7.35
C ASN A 43 -8.39 -16.25 7.00
N ALA A 44 -9.35 -17.18 6.93
CA ALA A 44 -9.06 -18.56 6.55
C ALA A 44 -8.53 -18.69 5.11
N GLN A 45 -9.12 -17.95 4.16
CA GLN A 45 -8.65 -17.91 2.78
C GLN A 45 -7.23 -17.32 2.68
N MET A 46 -6.95 -16.24 3.42
CA MET A 46 -5.63 -15.61 3.47
C MET A 46 -4.59 -16.57 4.06
N SER A 47 -4.88 -17.20 5.20
CA SER A 47 -3.99 -18.18 5.82
C SER A 47 -3.71 -19.36 4.89
N SER A 48 -4.72 -19.84 4.15
CA SER A 48 -4.50 -20.89 3.15
C SER A 48 -3.60 -20.42 2.00
N TYR A 49 -3.81 -19.19 1.51
CA TYR A 49 -3.05 -18.60 0.40
C TYR A 49 -1.57 -18.43 0.76
N PHE A 50 -1.27 -17.93 1.95
CA PHE A 50 0.10 -17.69 2.44
C PHE A 50 0.70 -18.86 3.22
N SER A 51 0.07 -20.03 3.22
CA SER A 51 0.48 -21.19 4.04
C SER A 51 1.95 -21.59 3.90
N ARG A 52 2.52 -21.51 2.69
CA ARG A 52 3.96 -21.79 2.46
C ARG A 52 4.88 -20.71 3.02
N GLN A 53 4.44 -19.45 2.97
CA GLN A 53 5.20 -18.31 3.50
C GLN A 53 5.20 -18.36 5.03
N THR A 54 4.05 -18.63 5.66
CA THR A 54 3.93 -18.75 7.12
C THR A 54 4.58 -20.02 7.68
N ALA A 55 4.89 -21.02 6.83
CA ALA A 55 5.64 -22.20 7.24
C ALA A 55 7.13 -21.91 7.51
N VAL A 56 7.66 -20.78 7.02
CA VAL A 56 9.01 -20.31 7.32
C VAL A 56 9.04 -19.78 8.76
N PRO A 57 9.84 -20.38 9.67
CA PRO A 57 9.83 -20.02 11.10
C PRO A 57 10.08 -18.54 11.39
N GLU A 58 10.93 -17.90 10.58
CA GLU A 58 11.29 -16.48 10.70
C GLU A 58 10.15 -15.53 10.30
N ILE A 59 9.16 -16.02 9.53
CA ILE A 59 7.96 -15.26 9.15
C ILE A 59 6.82 -15.64 10.08
N GLY A 60 6.42 -16.91 10.07
CA GLY A 60 5.29 -17.40 10.86
C GLY A 60 3.98 -16.63 10.59
N GLN A 61 2.99 -16.86 11.44
CA GLN A 61 1.72 -16.13 11.38
C GLN A 61 1.89 -14.64 11.77
N ALA A 62 2.73 -14.36 12.77
CA ALA A 62 2.99 -12.99 13.24
C ALA A 62 3.65 -12.11 12.16
N GLY A 63 4.52 -12.68 11.32
CA GLY A 63 5.13 -11.97 10.21
C GLY A 63 4.10 -11.65 9.12
N LEU A 64 3.18 -12.56 8.81
CA LEU A 64 2.09 -12.27 7.88
C LEU A 64 1.17 -11.15 8.42
N GLU A 65 0.83 -11.19 9.71
CA GLU A 65 0.04 -10.12 10.35
C GLU A 65 0.75 -8.78 10.30
N SER A 66 2.06 -8.77 10.54
CA SER A 66 2.90 -7.58 10.42
C SER A 66 2.87 -7.03 8.99
N LEU A 67 3.08 -7.88 7.97
CA LEU A 67 2.99 -7.49 6.56
C LEU A 67 1.60 -6.94 6.20
N GLN A 68 0.53 -7.58 6.69
CA GLN A 68 -0.85 -7.14 6.47
C GLN A 68 -1.19 -5.82 7.17
N SER A 69 -0.52 -5.48 8.27
CA SER A 69 -0.66 -4.18 8.92
C SER A 69 0.17 -3.07 8.26
N ALA A 70 1.21 -3.45 7.51
CA ALA A 70 2.16 -2.53 6.92
C ALA A 70 1.57 -1.69 5.78
N LYS A 71 1.94 -0.41 5.78
CA LYS A 71 1.63 0.60 4.76
C LYS A 71 2.91 1.06 4.10
N VAL A 72 3.05 0.83 2.81
CA VAL A 72 4.26 1.20 2.06
C VAL A 72 3.91 2.22 0.98
N ALA A 73 4.66 3.31 0.91
CA ALA A 73 4.64 4.20 -0.23
C ALA A 73 5.68 3.76 -1.27
N VAL A 74 5.28 3.67 -2.53
CA VAL A 74 6.17 3.46 -3.67
C VAL A 74 6.14 4.72 -4.51
N VAL A 75 7.27 5.43 -4.55
CA VAL A 75 7.42 6.70 -5.27
C VAL A 75 8.10 6.43 -6.59
N GLY A 76 7.41 6.68 -7.70
CA GLY A 76 7.75 6.24 -9.04
C GLY A 76 7.17 4.86 -9.32
N ALA A 77 6.19 4.77 -10.20
CA ALA A 77 5.59 3.57 -10.78
C ALA A 77 6.27 3.17 -12.11
N GLY A 78 7.53 3.58 -12.30
CA GLY A 78 8.42 3.15 -13.38
C GLY A 78 8.87 1.69 -13.26
N GLY A 79 9.91 1.28 -13.98
CA GLY A 79 10.35 -0.13 -13.99
C GLY A 79 10.77 -0.66 -12.60
N VAL A 80 11.46 0.15 -11.80
CA VAL A 80 11.88 -0.24 -10.44
C VAL A 80 10.68 -0.29 -9.49
N GLY A 81 9.89 0.77 -9.42
CA GLY A 81 8.80 0.83 -8.45
C GLY A 81 7.63 -0.08 -8.81
N SER A 82 7.30 -0.28 -10.09
CA SER A 82 6.31 -1.28 -10.49
C SER A 82 6.72 -2.70 -10.09
N ALA A 83 7.99 -3.08 -10.30
CA ALA A 83 8.52 -4.35 -9.84
C ALA A 83 8.45 -4.48 -8.31
N ALA A 84 8.89 -3.46 -7.58
CA ALA A 84 8.86 -3.46 -6.12
C ALA A 84 7.43 -3.58 -5.57
N ALA A 85 6.49 -2.78 -6.08
CA ALA A 85 5.09 -2.82 -5.69
C ALA A 85 4.46 -4.21 -5.94
N TYR A 86 4.75 -4.81 -7.09
CA TYR A 86 4.25 -6.14 -7.44
C TYR A 86 4.78 -7.21 -6.47
N PHE A 87 6.08 -7.20 -6.19
CA PHE A 87 6.66 -8.13 -5.23
C PHE A 87 6.12 -7.92 -3.82
N LEU A 88 6.05 -6.68 -3.34
CA LEU A 88 5.49 -6.36 -2.02
C LEU A 88 4.04 -6.85 -1.87
N ALA A 89 3.21 -6.61 -2.87
CA ALA A 89 1.83 -7.09 -2.88
C ALA A 89 1.76 -8.63 -2.88
N SER A 90 2.63 -9.30 -3.66
CA SER A 90 2.72 -10.76 -3.69
C SER A 90 3.09 -11.39 -2.34
N GLN A 91 3.82 -10.67 -1.49
CA GLN A 91 4.20 -11.10 -0.15
C GLN A 91 3.14 -10.80 0.92
N GLY A 92 2.02 -10.18 0.54
CA GLY A 92 0.93 -9.87 1.46
C GLY A 92 1.12 -8.58 2.25
N ILE A 93 1.79 -7.56 1.68
CA ILE A 93 1.69 -6.20 2.23
C ILE A 93 0.24 -5.74 2.20
N GLY A 94 -0.28 -5.24 3.31
CA GLY A 94 -1.69 -4.87 3.42
C GLY A 94 -2.06 -3.62 2.62
N PHE A 95 -1.12 -2.67 2.49
CA PHE A 95 -1.39 -1.41 1.81
C PHE A 95 -0.20 -0.86 1.01
N LEU A 96 -0.48 -0.45 -0.23
CA LEU A 96 0.45 0.25 -1.11
C LEU A 96 -0.11 1.60 -1.54
N LYS A 97 0.63 2.68 -1.27
CA LYS A 97 0.40 4.00 -1.86
C LYS A 97 1.37 4.18 -3.04
N LEU A 98 0.84 4.34 -4.25
CA LEU A 98 1.60 4.43 -5.49
C LEU A 98 1.58 5.88 -5.97
N ILE A 99 2.75 6.52 -6.05
CA ILE A 99 2.86 7.94 -6.40
C ILE A 99 3.66 8.05 -7.70
N ASP A 100 3.02 8.46 -8.79
CA ASP A 100 3.68 8.71 -10.08
C ASP A 100 2.82 9.64 -10.93
N GLN A 101 3.44 10.68 -11.50
CA GLN A 101 2.76 11.67 -12.35
C GLN A 101 2.62 11.24 -13.81
N ASP A 102 3.46 10.31 -14.27
CA ASP A 102 3.60 9.98 -15.68
C ASP A 102 2.44 9.09 -16.15
N VAL A 103 2.30 9.01 -17.48
CA VAL A 103 1.37 8.10 -18.15
C VAL A 103 2.11 6.92 -18.79
N VAL A 104 1.40 5.84 -19.03
CA VAL A 104 1.95 4.66 -19.71
C VAL A 104 2.21 4.98 -21.19
N GLU A 105 3.44 4.74 -21.61
CA GLU A 105 3.90 4.87 -22.99
C GLU A 105 4.41 3.53 -23.52
N GLU A 106 4.31 3.31 -24.83
CA GLU A 106 4.77 2.07 -25.47
C GLU A 106 6.26 1.77 -25.20
N THR A 107 7.09 2.82 -25.22
CA THR A 107 8.53 2.74 -24.90
C THR A 107 8.81 2.33 -23.45
N ASN A 108 7.80 2.33 -22.58
CA ASN A 108 7.91 1.98 -21.17
C ASN A 108 7.44 0.54 -20.90
N LEU A 109 6.62 -0.05 -21.77
CA LEU A 109 6.00 -1.36 -21.55
C LEU A 109 7.00 -2.50 -21.35
N HIS A 110 8.18 -2.43 -21.96
CA HIS A 110 9.21 -3.47 -21.82
C HIS A 110 9.76 -3.63 -20.40
N ARG A 111 9.50 -2.69 -19.49
CA ARG A 111 10.01 -2.68 -18.10
C ARG A 111 8.96 -2.43 -17.03
N LEU A 112 7.76 -1.98 -17.39
CA LEU A 112 6.68 -1.77 -16.42
C LEU A 112 6.04 -3.10 -16.04
N VAL A 113 6.29 -3.56 -14.82
CA VAL A 113 5.74 -4.83 -14.33
C VAL A 113 4.24 -4.68 -14.10
N GLY A 114 3.46 -5.58 -14.67
CA GLY A 114 2.01 -5.60 -14.48
C GLY A 114 1.26 -4.54 -15.29
N VAL A 115 1.89 -3.87 -16.24
CA VAL A 115 1.23 -2.93 -17.16
C VAL A 115 1.32 -3.49 -18.57
N ASP A 116 0.24 -3.39 -19.36
CA ASP A 116 0.19 -3.90 -20.73
C ASP A 116 -0.36 -2.87 -21.74
N TYR A 117 -0.51 -3.29 -23.00
CA TYR A 117 -0.98 -2.42 -24.09
C TYR A 117 -2.37 -1.82 -23.85
N GLN A 118 -3.22 -2.42 -23.01
CA GLN A 118 -4.54 -1.88 -22.65
C GLN A 118 -4.45 -0.72 -21.66
N ASP A 119 -3.28 -0.52 -21.05
CA ASP A 119 -3.02 0.55 -20.10
C ASP A 119 -2.43 1.81 -20.76
N LEU A 120 -2.16 1.80 -22.07
CA LEU A 120 -1.57 2.94 -22.79
C LEU A 120 -2.32 4.25 -22.51
N HIS A 121 -1.56 5.31 -22.28
CA HIS A 121 -2.03 6.67 -21.96
C HIS A 121 -2.73 6.84 -20.61
N LEU A 122 -2.92 5.78 -19.82
CA LEU A 122 -3.39 5.91 -18.45
C LEU A 122 -2.27 6.35 -17.52
N PRO A 123 -2.56 7.03 -16.41
CA PRO A 123 -1.56 7.31 -15.38
C PRO A 123 -0.91 6.02 -14.87
N LYS A 124 0.43 5.98 -14.78
CA LYS A 124 1.17 4.77 -14.39
C LYS A 124 0.76 4.25 -13.02
N ALA A 125 0.57 5.15 -12.05
CA ALA A 125 0.12 4.80 -10.71
C ALA A 125 -1.26 4.12 -10.72
N GLU A 126 -2.19 4.61 -11.55
CA GLU A 126 -3.53 4.03 -11.69
C GLU A 126 -3.51 2.68 -12.40
N ALA A 127 -2.77 2.57 -13.51
CA ALA A 127 -2.60 1.33 -14.27
C ALA A 127 -2.02 0.22 -13.37
N LEU A 128 -0.96 0.53 -12.63
CA LEU A 128 -0.36 -0.39 -11.66
C LEU A 128 -1.33 -0.75 -10.54
N SER A 129 -2.04 0.22 -9.96
CA SER A 129 -3.06 -0.01 -8.94
C SER A 129 -4.18 -0.94 -9.41
N ARG A 130 -4.63 -0.79 -10.67
CA ARG A 130 -5.61 -1.68 -11.29
C ARG A 130 -5.10 -3.12 -11.38
N ARG A 131 -3.85 -3.30 -11.84
CA ARG A 131 -3.24 -4.63 -11.92
C ARG A 131 -3.06 -5.28 -10.55
N LEU A 132 -2.54 -4.54 -9.57
CA LEU A 132 -2.31 -5.08 -8.24
C LEU A 132 -3.62 -5.55 -7.61
N ARG A 133 -4.70 -4.78 -7.75
CA ARG A 133 -6.03 -5.21 -7.28
C ARG A 133 -6.54 -6.47 -7.96
N SER A 134 -6.20 -6.72 -9.23
CA SER A 134 -6.65 -7.93 -9.93
C SER A 134 -5.85 -9.18 -9.59
N HIS A 135 -4.58 -9.05 -9.18
CA HIS A 135 -3.69 -10.20 -8.90
C HIS A 135 -3.44 -10.44 -7.41
N HIS A 136 -3.52 -9.39 -6.59
CA HIS A 136 -3.14 -9.42 -5.18
C HIS A 136 -4.28 -8.90 -4.32
N GLN A 137 -5.33 -9.72 -4.20
CA GLN A 137 -6.56 -9.38 -3.47
C GLN A 137 -6.36 -9.03 -1.98
N TRP A 138 -5.23 -9.43 -1.40
CA TRP A 138 -4.86 -9.18 0.00
C TRP A 138 -4.09 -7.87 0.21
N THR A 139 -3.92 -7.07 -0.85
CA THR A 139 -3.22 -5.79 -0.82
C THR A 139 -4.16 -4.70 -1.31
N ARG A 140 -4.44 -3.72 -0.45
CA ARG A 140 -5.15 -2.50 -0.85
C ARG A 140 -4.18 -1.53 -1.52
N THR A 141 -4.64 -0.84 -2.54
CA THR A 141 -3.85 0.18 -3.23
C THR A 141 -4.52 1.54 -3.20
N GLU A 142 -3.71 2.59 -3.14
CA GLU A 142 -4.07 3.98 -3.38
C GLU A 142 -3.15 4.53 -4.48
N ALA A 143 -3.70 5.10 -5.54
CA ALA A 143 -2.92 5.69 -6.63
C ALA A 143 -3.00 7.22 -6.54
N ILE A 144 -1.86 7.88 -6.62
CA ILE A 144 -1.73 9.34 -6.59
C ILE A 144 -0.95 9.77 -7.83
N THR A 145 -1.58 10.58 -8.67
CA THR A 145 -1.03 11.04 -9.94
C THR A 145 -0.35 12.39 -9.80
N GLU A 146 0.67 12.47 -8.95
CA GLU A 146 1.38 13.71 -8.62
C GLU A 146 2.90 13.53 -8.60
N THR A 147 3.62 14.63 -8.80
CA THR A 147 5.06 14.67 -8.52
C THR A 147 5.29 14.72 -7.02
N LEU A 148 6.13 13.85 -6.48
CA LEU A 148 6.68 14.07 -5.15
C LEU A 148 7.68 15.22 -5.18
N ARG A 149 7.45 16.23 -4.34
CA ARG A 149 8.31 17.41 -4.14
C ARG A 149 8.51 17.63 -2.66
N THR A 150 9.47 18.47 -2.28
CA THR A 150 9.73 18.74 -0.87
C THR A 150 8.51 19.38 -0.18
N GLU A 151 7.73 20.17 -0.90
CA GLU A 151 6.60 20.93 -0.36
C GLU A 151 5.39 20.04 -0.03
N ASN A 152 5.22 18.92 -0.75
CA ASN A 152 4.10 17.98 -0.56
C ASN A 152 4.52 16.64 0.06
N ALA A 153 5.81 16.44 0.36
CA ALA A 153 6.33 15.17 0.86
C ALA A 153 5.66 14.72 2.16
N THR A 154 5.47 15.63 3.12
CA THR A 154 4.82 15.32 4.40
C THR A 154 3.37 14.86 4.22
N GLU A 155 2.65 15.49 3.30
CA GLU A 155 1.26 15.14 2.98
C GLU A 155 1.18 13.79 2.25
N LEU A 156 1.92 13.66 1.14
CA LEU A 156 1.86 12.47 0.29
C LEU A 156 2.39 11.22 1.01
N LEU A 157 3.45 11.35 1.79
CA LEU A 157 4.10 10.24 2.50
C LEU A 157 3.58 10.08 3.93
N GLY A 158 2.60 10.89 4.35
CA GLY A 158 1.99 10.76 5.66
C GLY A 158 1.33 9.39 5.87
N GLY A 159 1.50 8.84 7.08
CA GLY A 159 0.80 7.63 7.54
C GLY A 159 1.25 6.31 6.91
N VAL A 160 2.41 6.28 6.25
CA VAL A 160 3.07 5.04 5.78
C VAL A 160 4.24 4.68 6.70
N ASP A 161 4.54 3.38 6.80
CA ASP A 161 5.60 2.83 7.65
C ASP A 161 6.94 2.75 6.90
N LEU A 162 6.88 2.62 5.57
CA LEU A 162 8.05 2.45 4.72
C LEU A 162 7.88 3.21 3.40
N ILE A 163 8.99 3.72 2.87
CA ILE A 163 9.03 4.33 1.54
C ILE A 163 10.02 3.58 0.64
N VAL A 164 9.58 3.29 -0.58
CA VAL A 164 10.39 2.73 -1.66
C VAL A 164 10.62 3.80 -2.73
N ASP A 165 11.89 4.15 -2.94
CA ASP A 165 12.33 5.02 -4.02
C ASP A 165 12.46 4.23 -5.33
N GLY A 166 11.46 4.38 -6.20
CA GLY A 166 11.46 3.89 -7.58
C GLY A 166 11.72 5.00 -8.61
N THR A 167 12.13 6.19 -8.17
CA THR A 167 12.31 7.35 -9.04
C THR A 167 13.66 7.31 -9.77
N ASP A 168 13.68 7.80 -11.00
CA ASP A 168 14.89 7.92 -11.81
C ASP A 168 15.51 9.32 -11.77
N ASN A 169 14.79 10.33 -11.28
CA ASN A 169 15.26 11.71 -11.19
C ASN A 169 15.86 12.05 -9.81
N PHE A 170 16.72 13.08 -9.77
CA PHE A 170 17.43 13.47 -8.56
C PHE A 170 16.57 14.30 -7.58
N GLN A 171 15.60 15.07 -8.09
CA GLN A 171 14.78 15.97 -7.28
C GLN A 171 13.86 15.21 -6.32
N ALA A 172 13.19 14.15 -6.81
CA ALA A 172 12.34 13.32 -5.97
C ALA A 172 13.16 12.59 -4.89
N ARG A 173 14.36 12.11 -5.23
CA ARG A 173 15.28 11.50 -4.26
C ARG A 173 15.71 12.47 -3.17
N TYR A 174 15.90 13.75 -3.50
CA TYR A 174 16.21 14.75 -2.49
C TYR A 174 15.02 15.00 -1.56
N ALA A 175 13.80 15.06 -2.09
CA ALA A 175 12.58 15.19 -1.30
C ALA A 175 12.34 14.01 -0.33
N LEU A 176 12.76 12.80 -0.72
CA LEU A 176 12.67 11.60 0.10
C LEU A 176 13.64 11.55 1.29
N ASN A 177 14.78 12.25 1.18
CA ASN A 177 15.87 12.18 2.15
C ASN A 177 15.88 13.32 3.19
N ARG A 178 14.75 14.02 3.35
CA ARG A 178 14.60 15.13 4.30
C ARG A 178 13.62 14.80 5.43
#